data_AF-A0A7W8DPC2-F1
#
_entry.id   AF-A0A7W8DPC2-F1
#
_cell.length_a   1.000
_cell.length_b   1.000
_cell.length_c   1.000
_cell.angle_alpha   90.00
_cell.angle_beta   90.00
_cell.angle_gamma   90.00
#
_symmetry.space_group_name_H-M   'P 1'
#
loop_
_entity.id
_entity.type
_entity.pdbx_description
1 polymer ?
#
loop_
_entity_poly.entity_id
_entity_poly.type
_entity_poly.pdbx_seq_one_letter_code
_entity_poly.pdbx_strand_id
1 'polypeptide(L)'
;MPDTPSPQEETDRLCVALHKRLTQLFFDVSTESDGSYKPNYMRKQVGDLGGYDAACNLVMCTGGTSGFHKLIGLQLPKLTVEYIILTGPWRDIMPDEVVERARNRLQEVGVVVP
;
A
#
# COMPACT_ATOMS: atom_id res chain seq x y z
N MET A 1 35.05 5.92 -3.48
CA MET A 1 33.94 6.89 -3.37
C MET A 1 32.65 6.08 -3.43
N PRO A 2 31.67 6.27 -2.54
CA PRO A 2 30.42 5.53 -2.68
C PRO A 2 29.68 6.11 -3.89
N ASP A 3 29.53 5.30 -4.92
CA ASP A 3 28.60 5.54 -6.03
C ASP A 3 27.24 5.88 -5.43
N THR A 4 26.79 7.12 -5.64
CA THR A 4 25.41 7.48 -5.35
C THR A 4 24.57 6.73 -6.38
N PRO A 5 23.62 5.87 -5.98
CA PRO A 5 22.82 5.12 -6.93
C PRO A 5 22.11 6.09 -7.87
N SER A 6 22.03 5.73 -9.15
CA SER A 6 21.28 6.52 -10.12
C SER A 6 19.79 6.54 -9.73
N PRO A 7 19.02 7.58 -10.13
CA PRO A 7 17.59 7.67 -9.82
C PRO A 7 16.78 6.43 -10.22
N GLN A 8 17.20 5.75 -11.29
CA GLN A 8 16.58 4.50 -11.74
C GLN A 8 16.85 3.35 -10.76
N GLU A 9 18.08 3.19 -10.29
CA GLU A 9 18.43 2.14 -9.33
C GLU A 9 17.73 2.35 -7.97
N GLU A 10 17.54 3.59 -7.56
CA GLU A 10 16.77 3.92 -6.36
C GLU A 10 15.29 3.55 -6.52
N THR A 11 14.70 3.89 -7.67
CA THR A 11 13.32 3.52 -8.02
C THR A 11 13.14 2.00 -7.99
N ASP A 12 14.05 1.25 -8.62
CA ASP A 12 14.00 -0.20 -8.67
C ASP A 12 14.12 -0.82 -7.26
N ARG A 13 15.02 -0.27 -6.43
CA ARG A 13 15.16 -0.68 -5.01
C ARG A 13 13.88 -0.44 -4.23
N LEU A 14 13.23 0.71 -4.42
CA LEU A 14 11.98 1.05 -3.76
C LEU A 14 10.83 0.15 -4.24
N CYS A 15 10.75 -0.20 -5.51
CA CYS A 15 9.80 -1.18 -6.03
C CYS A 15 9.95 -2.56 -5.39
N VAL A 16 11.19 -3.05 -5.25
CA VAL A 16 11.47 -4.32 -4.56
C VAL A 16 11.13 -4.22 -3.06
N ALA A 17 11.47 -3.11 -2.41
CA ALA A 17 11.14 -2.88 -1.01
C ALA A 17 9.64 -2.79 -0.76
N LEU A 18 8.90 -2.13 -1.65
CA LEU A 18 7.44 -2.07 -1.64
C LEU A 18 6.83 -3.47 -1.73
N HIS A 19 7.28 -4.29 -2.69
CA HIS A 19 6.78 -5.65 -2.84
C HIS A 19 6.96 -6.47 -1.55
N LYS A 20 8.15 -6.36 -0.92
CA LYS A 20 8.40 -7.00 0.37
C LYS A 20 7.49 -6.46 1.48
N ARG A 21 7.29 -5.14 1.55
CA ARG A 21 6.42 -4.52 2.55
C ARG A 21 4.96 -4.94 2.39
N LEU A 22 4.43 -4.97 1.17
CA LEU A 22 3.07 -5.45 0.90
C LEU A 22 2.92 -6.95 1.18
N THR A 23 3.97 -7.74 0.97
CA THR A 23 3.98 -9.16 1.34
C THR A 23 3.94 -9.35 2.86
N GLN A 24 4.73 -8.56 3.60
CA GLN A 24 4.70 -8.53 5.07
C GLN A 24 3.34 -8.09 5.59
N LEU A 25 2.69 -7.13 4.90
CA LEU A 25 1.38 -6.63 5.28
C LEU A 25 0.32 -7.74 5.39
N PHE A 26 0.45 -8.84 4.62
CA PHE A 26 -0.47 -9.97 4.75
C PHE A 26 -0.42 -10.63 6.12
N PHE A 27 0.77 -10.70 6.70
CA PHE A 27 0.98 -11.24 8.03
C PHE A 27 0.53 -10.23 9.08
N ASP A 28 0.92 -8.96 8.95
CA ASP A 28 0.50 -7.88 9.85
C ASP A 28 -1.04 -7.81 9.94
N VAL A 29 -1.73 -7.81 8.80
CA VAL A 29 -3.20 -7.81 8.74
C VAL A 29 -3.79 -9.06 9.39
N SER A 30 -3.24 -10.24 9.13
CA SER A 30 -3.76 -11.47 9.71
C SER A 30 -3.58 -11.50 11.23
N THR A 31 -2.46 -10.97 11.74
CA THR A 31 -2.18 -10.92 13.18
C THR A 31 -3.04 -9.86 13.87
N GLU A 32 -3.07 -8.64 13.35
CA GLU A 32 -3.78 -7.52 13.98
C GLU A 32 -5.31 -7.64 13.87
N SER A 33 -5.81 -8.41 12.90
CA SER A 33 -7.24 -8.74 12.79
C SER A 33 -7.64 -10.02 13.54
N ASP A 34 -6.74 -10.64 14.31
CA ASP A 34 -6.96 -11.93 14.98
C ASP A 34 -7.45 -13.03 14.01
N GLY A 35 -6.91 -13.02 12.78
CA GLY A 35 -7.28 -13.91 11.69
C GLY A 35 -8.66 -13.68 11.07
N SER A 36 -9.45 -12.72 11.57
CA SER A 36 -10.80 -12.41 11.10
C SER A 36 -10.84 -11.81 9.70
N TYR A 37 -9.72 -11.26 9.22
CA TYR A 37 -9.57 -10.75 7.88
C TYR A 37 -8.34 -11.34 7.18
N LYS A 38 -8.57 -11.90 5.98
CA LYS A 38 -7.52 -12.44 5.11
C LYS A 38 -7.46 -11.63 3.82
N PRO A 39 -6.36 -10.92 3.54
CA PRO A 39 -6.24 -10.06 2.35
C PRO A 39 -5.94 -10.89 1.08
N ASN A 40 -6.74 -11.91 0.78
CA ASN A 40 -6.51 -12.84 -0.34
C ASN A 40 -6.50 -12.12 -1.69
N TYR A 41 -7.38 -11.14 -1.89
CA TYR A 41 -7.41 -10.34 -3.12
C TYR A 41 -6.13 -9.52 -3.29
N MET A 42 -5.71 -8.82 -2.22
CA MET A 42 -4.44 -8.08 -2.22
C MET A 42 -3.25 -9.02 -2.47
N ARG A 43 -3.23 -10.19 -1.84
CA ARG A 43 -2.19 -11.21 -2.04
C ARG A 43 -2.11 -11.66 -3.48
N LYS A 44 -3.26 -11.92 -4.11
CA LYS A 44 -3.34 -12.26 -5.52
C LYS A 44 -2.79 -11.13 -6.39
N GLN A 45 -3.24 -9.89 -6.17
CA GLN A 45 -2.76 -8.72 -6.90
C GLN A 45 -1.24 -8.55 -6.83
N VAL A 46 -0.64 -8.67 -5.64
CA VAL A 46 0.81 -8.54 -5.45
C VAL A 46 1.58 -9.69 -6.12
N GLY A 47 1.03 -10.89 -6.14
CA GLY A 47 1.62 -12.04 -6.84
C GLY A 47 1.55 -11.92 -8.36
N ASP A 48 0.43 -11.42 -8.89
CA ASP A 48 0.17 -11.34 -10.33
C ASP A 48 0.85 -10.12 -10.98
N LEU A 49 0.89 -8.97 -10.29
CA LEU A 49 1.36 -7.69 -10.84
C LEU A 49 2.68 -7.19 -10.22
N GLY A 50 3.11 -7.75 -9.09
CA GLY A 50 4.20 -7.18 -8.30
C GLY A 50 3.72 -6.07 -7.36
N GLY A 51 4.64 -5.51 -6.57
CA GLY A 51 4.28 -4.59 -5.47
C GLY A 51 3.76 -3.23 -5.94
N TYR A 52 4.45 -2.64 -6.92
CA TYR A 52 4.14 -1.31 -7.45
C TYR A 52 2.78 -1.28 -8.16
N ASP A 53 2.60 -2.12 -9.19
CA ASP A 53 1.36 -2.15 -9.97
C ASP A 53 0.17 -2.62 -9.13
N ALA A 54 0.38 -3.53 -8.18
CA ALA A 54 -0.67 -3.91 -7.23
C ALA A 54 -1.09 -2.73 -6.35
N ALA A 55 -0.14 -1.96 -5.82
CA ALA A 55 -0.43 -0.77 -5.01
C ALA A 55 -1.26 0.25 -5.80
N CYS A 56 -0.81 0.60 -7.01
CA CYS A 56 -1.53 1.50 -7.90
C CYS A 56 -2.96 0.99 -8.17
N ASN A 57 -3.10 -0.28 -8.56
CA ASN A 57 -4.41 -0.84 -8.88
C ASN A 57 -5.35 -0.89 -7.66
N LEU A 58 -4.84 -1.24 -6.47
CA LEU A 58 -5.66 -1.34 -5.26
C LEU A 58 -6.21 0.01 -4.80
N VAL A 59 -5.43 1.08 -4.95
CA VAL A 59 -5.83 2.45 -4.60
C VAL A 59 -6.80 3.02 -5.63
N MET A 60 -6.49 2.83 -6.92
CA MET A 60 -7.26 3.42 -8.03
C MET A 60 -8.55 2.67 -8.33
N CYS A 61 -8.70 1.42 -7.87
CA CYS A 61 -9.92 0.67 -8.08
C CYS A 61 -11.13 1.37 -7.42
N THR A 62 -12.10 1.73 -8.27
CA THR A 62 -13.33 2.44 -7.92
C THR A 62 -14.40 1.51 -7.33
N GLY A 63 -14.29 0.20 -7.57
CA GLY A 63 -15.11 -0.83 -6.94
C GLY A 63 -14.56 -1.14 -5.56
N GLY A 64 -14.99 -0.36 -4.56
CA GLY A 64 -14.55 -0.38 -3.16
C GLY A 64 -13.81 -1.65 -2.78
N THR A 65 -12.48 -1.56 -2.66
CA THR A 65 -11.66 -2.67 -2.16
C THR A 65 -12.21 -3.01 -0.78
N SER A 66 -12.92 -4.14 -0.69
CA SER A 66 -13.53 -4.61 0.55
C SER A 66 -12.53 -4.63 1.71
N GLY A 67 -11.24 -4.85 1.38
CA GLY A 67 -10.13 -4.74 2.31
C GLY A 67 -9.91 -3.37 2.94
N PHE A 68 -10.01 -2.28 2.18
CA PHE A 68 -9.83 -0.93 2.74
C PHE A 68 -10.88 -0.65 3.82
N HIS A 69 -12.16 -0.72 3.46
CA HIS A 69 -13.25 -0.48 4.41
C HIS A 69 -13.25 -1.47 5.57
N LYS A 70 -12.85 -2.73 5.33
CA LYS A 70 -12.72 -3.74 6.38
C LYS A 70 -11.64 -3.34 7.39
N LEU A 71 -10.47 -2.92 6.95
CA LEU A 71 -9.37 -2.48 7.82
C LEU A 71 -9.72 -1.20 8.58
N ILE A 72 -10.40 -0.25 7.93
CA ILE A 72 -10.94 0.94 8.61
C ILE A 72 -11.94 0.54 9.70
N GLY A 73 -12.88 -0.37 9.40
CA GLY A 73 -13.84 -0.87 10.38
C GLY A 73 -13.20 -1.64 11.54
N LEU A 74 -12.03 -2.24 11.33
CA LEU A 74 -11.22 -2.88 12.37
C LEU A 74 -10.33 -1.89 13.13
N GLN A 75 -10.40 -0.58 12.84
CA GLN A 75 -9.52 0.45 13.40
C GLN A 75 -8.03 0.22 13.12
N LEU A 76 -7.72 -0.35 11.95
CA LEU A 76 -6.36 -0.65 11.48
C LEU A 76 -6.00 0.15 10.22
N PRO A 77 -6.15 1.50 10.20
CA PRO A 77 -5.88 2.30 9.00
C PRO A 77 -4.42 2.23 8.56
N LYS A 78 -3.49 2.03 9.51
CA LYS A 78 -2.05 1.88 9.26
C LYS A 78 -1.69 0.66 8.42
N LEU A 79 -2.61 -0.31 8.32
CA LEU A 79 -2.44 -1.52 7.53
C LEU A 79 -3.09 -1.42 6.15
N THR A 80 -3.63 -0.27 5.79
CA THR A 80 -4.14 -0.03 4.43
C THR A 80 -2.99 0.27 3.48
N VAL A 81 -3.17 -0.05 2.20
CA VAL A 81 -2.18 0.24 1.16
C VAL A 81 -2.02 1.74 0.99
N GLU A 82 -3.12 2.48 1.09
CA GLU A 82 -3.19 3.93 1.07
C GLU A 82 -2.26 4.55 2.12
N TYR A 83 -2.33 4.08 3.37
CA TYR A 83 -1.49 4.60 4.44
C TYR A 83 -0.02 4.27 4.23
N ILE A 84 0.30 3.06 3.75
CA ILE A 84 1.69 2.64 3.51
C ILE A 84 2.34 3.48 2.41
N ILE A 85 1.63 3.74 1.31
CA ILE A 85 2.15 4.55 0.20
C ILE A 85 2.47 5.98 0.67
N LEU A 86 1.64 6.54 1.55
CA LEU A 86 1.80 7.93 2.00
C LEU A 86 2.87 8.10 3.08
N THR A 87 3.20 7.07 3.84
CA THR A 87 4.02 7.20 5.07
C THR A 87 5.50 6.84 4.94
N GLY A 88 6.02 6.71 3.72
CA GLY A 88 7.47 6.83 3.51
C GLY A 88 7.88 6.83 2.05
N PRO A 89 9.07 6.32 1.67
CA PRO A 89 9.70 6.62 0.39
C PRO A 89 8.93 6.14 -0.84
N TRP A 90 7.87 5.34 -0.66
CA TRP A 90 6.99 4.89 -1.73
C TRP A 90 6.28 6.05 -2.43
N ARG A 91 5.97 7.12 -1.70
CA ARG A 91 5.31 8.30 -2.27
C ARG A 91 6.09 8.87 -3.46
N ASP A 92 7.41 8.84 -3.41
CA ASP A 92 8.29 9.47 -4.40
C ASP A 92 8.35 8.70 -5.72
N ILE A 93 8.02 7.41 -5.70
CA ILE A 93 7.95 6.57 -6.90
C ILE A 93 6.53 6.41 -7.42
N MET A 94 5.52 6.87 -6.69
CA MET A 94 4.11 6.68 -7.03
C MET A 94 3.60 7.79 -7.94
N PRO A 95 2.65 7.50 -8.86
CA PRO A 95 2.00 8.54 -9.63
C PRO A 95 1.24 9.50 -8.72
N ASP A 96 1.29 10.81 -9.02
CA ASP A 96 0.60 11.84 -8.23
C ASP A 96 -0.90 11.55 -8.07
N GLU A 97 -1.54 11.00 -9.10
CA GLU A 97 -2.95 10.60 -9.05
C GLU A 97 -3.22 9.51 -8.01
N VAL A 98 -2.30 8.56 -7.83
CA VAL A 98 -2.41 7.47 -6.85
C VAL A 98 -2.23 8.04 -5.45
N VAL A 99 -1.24 8.91 -5.26
CA VAL A 99 -0.97 9.59 -3.99
C VAL A 99 -2.19 10.43 -3.56
N GLU A 100 -2.74 11.20 -4.49
CA GLU A 100 -3.89 12.05 -4.23
C GLU A 100 -5.15 11.21 -3.96
N ARG A 101 -5.36 10.12 -4.71
CA ARG A 101 -6.47 9.20 -4.45
C ARG A 101 -6.35 8.53 -3.08
N ALA A 102 -5.15 8.07 -2.70
CA ALA A 102 -4.89 7.47 -1.39
C ALA A 102 -5.20 8.46 -0.25
N ARG A 103 -4.75 9.71 -0.40
CA ARG A 103 -5.01 10.78 0.57
C ARG A 103 -6.51 11.02 0.72
N ASN A 104 -7.22 11.20 -0.40
CA ASN A 104 -8.65 11.46 -0.39
C ASN A 104 -9.44 10.32 0.26
N ARG A 105 -9.12 9.04 -0.05
CA ARG A 105 -9.78 7.88 0.58
C ARG A 105 -9.61 7.84 2.09
N LEU A 106 -8.43 8.19 2.60
CA LEU A 106 -8.19 8.22 4.05
C LEU A 106 -8.90 9.40 4.72
N GLN A 107 -8.93 10.57 4.07
CA GLN A 107 -9.68 11.72 4.57
C GLN A 107 -11.19 11.48 4.60
N GLU A 108 -11.75 10.80 3.59
CA GLU A 108 -13.17 10.42 3.53
C GLU A 108 -13.63 9.61 4.75
N VAL A 109 -12.72 8.84 5.35
CA VAL A 109 -12.98 8.03 6.55
C VAL A 109 -12.41 8.64 7.84
N GLY A 110 -11.97 9.91 7.80
CA GLY A 110 -11.48 10.65 8.96
C GLY A 110 -10.08 10.25 9.44
N VAL A 111 -9.29 9.56 8.62
CA VAL A 111 -7.89 9.22 8.94
C VAL A 111 -6.98 10.36 8.48
N VAL A 112 -6.26 10.94 9.43
CA VAL A 112 -5.20 11.93 9.15
C VAL A 112 -3.90 11.19 8.84
N VAL A 113 -3.31 11.51 7.70
CA VAL A 113 -2.00 11.04 7.27
C VAL A 113 -0.98 12.16 7.41
N PRO A 114 0.27 11.83 7.81
CA PRO A 114 1.36 12.80 7.95
C PRO A 114 1.79 13.40 6.61
#